data_AF-A0A8J4SU61-F1
#
_entry.id   AF-A0A8J4SU61-F1
#
_cell.length_a   1.000
_cell.length_b   1.000
_cell.length_c   1.000
_cell.angle_alpha   90.00
_cell.angle_beta   90.00
_cell.angle_gamma   90.00
#
_symmetry.space_group_name_H-M   'P 1'
#
loop_
_entity.id
_entity.type
_entity.pdbx_description
1 polymer ?
#
loop_
_entity_poly.entity_id
_entity_poly.type
_entity_poly.pdbx_seq_one_letter_code
_entity_poly.pdbx_strand_id
1 'polypeptide(L)'
;MYEFMSFLSMMIMVAFIVVYAIYRKSLLGLFALPLTILIMAYAAVFPQEVQPLIPALQSIWLKIHVTLAALGEAFFAVGFAAGFMYLLRTVDFSGKDKSSRRQQDDLDEISYRAIAIGFPIFTLGALIFAMIWAQIAWSRFWGWDPKEVWALITWLYYSVYLHLRLSRGWQGRKSAWLAVLGFLVVMFTLVGVNLIIAGLHSYAGAD
;
A
#
# COMPACT_ATOMS: atom_id res chain seq x y z
N MET A 1 11.28 1.72 -12.83
CA MET A 1 10.95 1.01 -11.56
C MET A 1 11.56 1.75 -10.38
N TYR A 2 12.82 2.18 -10.49
CA TYR A 2 13.48 3.06 -9.53
C TYR A 2 12.60 4.26 -9.14
N GLU A 3 12.04 4.97 -10.11
CA GLU A 3 11.24 6.18 -9.91
C GLU A 3 9.96 5.90 -9.13
N PHE A 4 9.24 4.84 -9.51
CA PHE A 4 8.00 4.45 -8.83
C PHE A 4 8.25 4.03 -7.38
N MET A 5 9.26 3.18 -7.13
CA MET A 5 9.57 2.71 -5.76
C MET A 5 10.09 3.85 -4.87
N SER A 6 10.88 4.77 -5.45
CA SER A 6 11.32 5.98 -4.76
C SER A 6 10.13 6.89 -4.42
N PHE A 7 9.21 7.06 -5.37
CA PHE A 7 8.00 7.85 -5.16
C PHE A 7 7.06 7.21 -4.13
N LEU A 8 6.88 5.89 -4.16
CA LEU A 8 6.12 5.14 -3.15
C LEU A 8 6.73 5.34 -1.75
N SER A 9 8.05 5.26 -1.63
CA SER A 9 8.76 5.52 -0.37
C SER A 9 8.45 6.93 0.17
N MET A 10 8.43 7.94 -0.71
CA MET A 10 8.02 9.29 -0.33
C MET A 10 6.55 9.35 0.11
N MET A 11 5.64 8.68 -0.61
CA MET A 11 4.22 8.63 -0.26
C MET A 11 3.98 7.92 1.07
N ILE A 12 4.71 6.85 1.40
CA ILE A 12 4.67 6.19 2.71
C ILE A 12 5.03 7.20 3.81
N MET A 13 6.04 8.03 3.58
CA MET A 13 6.39 9.06 4.54
C MET A 13 5.33 10.15 4.68
N VAL A 14 4.71 10.58 3.56
CA VAL A 14 3.58 11.52 3.60
C VAL A 14 2.42 10.93 4.39
N ALA A 15 2.02 9.68 4.10
CA ALA A 15 0.94 9.00 4.81
C ALA A 15 1.26 8.85 6.31
N PHE A 16 2.50 8.50 6.65
CA PHE A 16 2.97 8.43 8.03
C PHE A 16 2.85 9.80 8.72
N ILE A 17 3.30 10.88 8.09
CA ILE A 17 3.21 12.24 8.64
C ILE A 17 1.75 12.65 8.87
N VAL A 18 0.86 12.35 7.92
CA VAL A 18 -0.58 12.61 8.06
C VAL A 18 -1.16 11.86 9.27
N VAL A 19 -0.87 10.56 9.40
CA VAL A 19 -1.34 9.76 10.54
C VAL A 19 -0.71 10.25 11.85
N TYR A 20 0.57 10.60 11.84
CA TYR A 20 1.26 11.17 13.00
C TYR A 20 0.65 12.51 13.43
N ALA A 21 0.25 13.37 12.49
CA ALA A 21 -0.38 14.65 12.80
C ALA A 21 -1.72 14.46 13.53
N ILE A 22 -2.48 13.42 13.19
CA ILE A 22 -3.78 13.09 13.79
C ILE A 22 -3.61 12.41 15.16
N TYR A 23 -2.76 11.40 15.26
CA TYR A 23 -2.68 10.52 16.44
C TYR A 23 -1.52 10.82 17.39
N ARG A 24 -0.51 11.57 16.93
CA ARG A 24 0.69 11.94 17.70
C ARG A 24 1.46 10.73 18.28
N LYS A 25 1.42 9.58 17.60
CA LYS A 25 2.14 8.35 17.98
C LYS A 25 3.43 8.22 17.18
N SER A 26 4.55 8.67 17.74
CA SER A 26 5.89 8.54 17.12
C SER A 26 6.33 7.08 16.94
N LEU A 27 5.82 6.17 17.76
CA LEU A 27 6.18 4.75 17.74
C LEU A 27 5.85 4.04 16.42
N LEU A 28 4.86 4.54 15.66
CA LEU A 28 4.58 4.06 14.30
C LEU A 28 5.79 4.25 13.36
N GLY A 29 6.61 5.28 13.61
CA GLY A 29 7.82 5.57 12.84
C GLY A 29 8.86 4.46 12.94
N LEU A 30 8.87 3.68 14.03
CA LEU A 30 9.77 2.54 14.21
C LEU A 30 9.58 1.48 13.12
N PHE A 31 8.39 1.38 12.53
CA PHE A 31 8.07 0.42 11.47
C PHE A 31 7.92 1.08 10.10
N ALA A 32 7.36 2.28 10.05
CA ALA A 32 7.22 3.02 8.80
C ALA A 32 8.59 3.42 8.21
N LEU A 33 9.54 3.87 9.04
CA LEU A 33 10.86 4.31 8.55
C LEU A 33 11.69 3.14 7.98
N PRO A 34 11.89 2.00 8.68
CA PRO A 34 12.62 0.89 8.09
C PRO A 34 11.95 0.34 6.83
N LEU A 35 10.62 0.29 6.78
CA LEU A 35 9.89 -0.12 5.58
C LEU A 35 10.20 0.80 4.38
N THR A 36 10.15 2.13 4.59
CA THR A 36 10.54 3.11 3.58
C THR A 36 11.99 2.93 3.13
N ILE A 37 12.91 2.72 4.08
CA ILE A 37 14.33 2.49 3.78
C ILE A 37 14.51 1.20 2.97
N LEU A 38 13.80 0.13 3.30
CA LEU A 38 13.86 -1.14 2.57
C LEU A 38 13.34 -0.99 1.14
N ILE A 39 12.21 -0.31 0.94
CA ILE A 39 11.67 -0.04 -0.41
C ILE A 39 12.64 0.84 -1.20
N MET A 40 13.24 1.85 -0.58
CA MET A 40 14.25 2.70 -1.23
C MET A 40 15.53 1.93 -1.57
N ALA A 41 16.01 1.09 -0.66
CA ALA A 41 17.18 0.25 -0.92
C ALA A 41 16.92 -0.74 -2.06
N TYR A 42 15.71 -1.31 -2.12
CA TYR A 42 15.29 -2.14 -3.24
C TYR A 42 15.17 -1.34 -4.54
N ALA A 43 14.67 -0.11 -4.49
CA ALA A 43 14.62 0.78 -5.66
C ALA A 43 16.00 0.96 -6.26
N ALA A 44 17.04 1.16 -5.42
CA ALA A 44 18.41 1.40 -5.84
C ALA A 44 19.08 0.25 -6.62
N VAL A 45 18.46 -0.95 -6.65
CA VAL A 45 18.92 -2.07 -7.48
C VAL A 45 18.59 -1.87 -8.96
N PHE A 46 17.62 -1.01 -9.29
CA PHE A 46 17.20 -0.76 -10.67
C PHE A 46 18.00 0.37 -11.35
N PRO A 47 18.11 0.36 -12.69
CA PRO A 47 18.74 1.44 -13.44
C PRO A 47 18.13 2.81 -13.12
N GLN A 48 19.00 3.81 -12.93
CA GLN A 48 18.62 5.19 -12.61
C GLN A 48 18.60 6.11 -13.84
N GLU A 49 18.99 5.58 -15.00
CA GLU A 49 19.01 6.33 -16.25
C GLU A 49 17.58 6.61 -16.72
N VAL A 50 17.30 7.89 -16.99
CA VAL A 50 16.00 8.33 -17.47
C VAL A 50 15.85 7.92 -18.94
N GLN A 51 15.20 6.79 -19.16
CA GLN A 51 14.81 6.36 -20.49
C GLN A 51 13.57 7.15 -20.95
N PRO A 52 13.52 7.64 -22.20
CA PRO A 52 12.35 8.34 -22.70
C PRO A 52 11.13 7.42 -22.67
N LEU A 53 10.06 7.89 -22.03
CA LEU A 53 8.79 7.18 -21.96
C LEU A 53 8.25 6.92 -23.36
N ILE A 54 7.81 5.69 -23.64
CA ILE A 54 7.03 5.40 -24.84
C ILE A 54 5.78 6.31 -24.88
N PRO A 55 5.30 6.73 -26.07
CA PRO A 55 4.22 7.71 -26.18
C PRO A 55 2.95 7.37 -25.36
N ALA A 56 2.62 6.08 -25.22
CA ALA A 56 1.49 5.60 -24.42
C ALA A 56 1.59 5.93 -22.91
N LEU A 57 2.81 6.18 -22.40
CA LEU A 57 3.07 6.57 -21.01
C LEU A 57 3.10 8.09 -20.80
N GLN A 58 3.04 8.90 -21.86
CA GLN A 58 3.04 10.37 -21.76
C GLN A 58 1.63 10.95 -21.61
N SER A 59 0.93 10.54 -20.56
CA SER A 59 -0.46 10.97 -20.30
C SER A 59 -0.65 11.51 -18.89
N ILE A 60 -1.49 12.54 -18.74
CA ILE A 60 -1.92 13.04 -17.42
C ILE A 60 -2.64 11.95 -16.62
N TRP A 61 -3.35 11.04 -17.31
CA TRP A 61 -4.07 9.94 -16.69
C TRP A 61 -3.14 8.94 -16.02
N LEU A 62 -1.96 8.67 -16.62
CA LEU A 62 -0.94 7.85 -15.97
C LEU A 62 -0.46 8.51 -14.68
N LYS A 63 -0.18 9.82 -14.72
CA LYS A 63 0.28 10.57 -13.54
C LYS A 63 -0.74 10.52 -12.41
N ILE A 64 -2.02 10.73 -12.72
CA ILE A 64 -3.12 10.66 -11.74
C ILE A 64 -3.26 9.24 -11.18
N HIS A 65 -3.28 8.23 -12.06
CA HIS A 65 -3.35 6.81 -11.69
C HIS A 65 -2.23 6.43 -10.72
N VAL A 66 -0.98 6.65 -11.12
CA VAL A 66 0.22 6.26 -10.36
C VAL A 66 0.29 7.00 -9.03
N THR A 67 -0.02 8.31 -9.02
CA THR A 67 0.02 9.12 -7.80
C THR A 67 -0.99 8.62 -6.77
N LEU A 68 -2.23 8.39 -7.18
CA LEU A 68 -3.28 7.94 -6.27
C LEU A 68 -3.09 6.47 -5.87
N ALA A 69 -2.62 5.61 -6.78
CA ALA A 69 -2.30 4.23 -6.44
C ALA A 69 -1.22 4.16 -5.36
N ALA A 70 -0.09 4.87 -5.56
CA ALA A 70 1.00 4.92 -4.60
C ALA A 70 0.58 5.54 -3.26
N LEU A 71 -0.28 6.57 -3.27
CA LEU A 71 -0.80 7.17 -2.05
C LEU A 71 -1.73 6.20 -1.28
N GLY A 72 -2.59 5.47 -1.99
CA GLY A 72 -3.44 4.44 -1.38
C GLY A 72 -2.63 3.32 -0.73
N GLU A 73 -1.63 2.81 -1.44
CA GLU A 73 -0.69 1.80 -0.94
C GLU A 73 0.13 2.31 0.23
N ALA A 74 0.52 3.58 0.24
CA ALA A 74 1.20 4.22 1.35
C ALA A 74 0.37 4.21 2.64
N PHE A 75 -0.93 4.48 2.55
CA PHE A 75 -1.83 4.34 3.70
C PHE A 75 -1.99 2.89 4.15
N PHE A 76 -2.00 1.92 3.22
CA PHE A 76 -1.96 0.50 3.57
C PHE A 76 -0.65 0.12 4.29
N ALA A 77 0.49 0.70 3.90
CA ALA A 77 1.77 0.51 4.58
C ALA A 77 1.76 1.02 6.03
N VAL A 78 1.13 2.18 6.28
CA VAL A 78 0.95 2.69 7.66
C VAL A 78 -0.01 1.80 8.45
N GLY A 79 -1.08 1.30 7.80
CA GLY A 79 -1.99 0.33 8.40
C GLY A 79 -1.30 -0.98 8.80
N PHE A 80 -0.40 -1.46 7.95
CA PHE A 80 0.50 -2.57 8.21
C PHE A 80 1.42 -2.29 9.39
N ALA A 81 2.08 -1.12 9.44
CA ALA A 81 2.99 -0.76 10.52
C ALA A 81 2.28 -0.82 11.89
N ALA A 82 1.07 -0.28 11.99
CA ALA A 82 0.27 -0.33 13.22
C ALA A 82 -0.19 -1.76 13.56
N GLY A 83 -0.64 -2.54 12.57
CA GLY A 83 -1.04 -3.94 12.77
C GLY A 83 0.12 -4.85 13.17
N PHE A 84 1.28 -4.67 12.55
CA PHE A 84 2.49 -5.43 12.85
C PHE A 84 3.01 -5.11 14.26
N MET A 85 3.01 -3.82 14.63
CA MET A 85 3.31 -3.35 15.97
C MET A 85 2.38 -3.97 17.03
N TYR A 86 1.07 -4.08 16.72
CA TYR A 86 0.10 -4.78 17.57
C TYR A 86 0.47 -6.26 17.75
N LEU A 87 0.85 -6.97 16.68
CA LEU A 87 1.20 -8.39 16.74
C LEU A 87 2.51 -8.67 17.48
N LEU A 88 3.52 -7.81 17.31
CA LEU A 88 4.80 -7.90 18.03
C LEU A 88 4.70 -7.53 19.50
N ARG A 89 3.53 -7.09 19.96
CA ARG A 89 3.30 -6.69 21.35
C ARG A 89 4.28 -5.62 21.84
N THR A 90 4.59 -4.65 21.00
CA THR A 90 5.50 -3.56 21.37
C THR A 90 4.88 -2.56 22.36
N VAL A 91 3.57 -2.63 22.56
CA VAL A 91 2.84 -1.96 23.67
C VAL A 91 2.54 -2.99 24.75
N ASP A 92 2.29 -2.55 25.99
CA ASP A 92 2.05 -3.49 27.08
C ASP A 92 0.72 -4.24 26.88
N PHE A 93 0.81 -5.56 26.69
CA PHE A 93 -0.33 -6.48 26.62
C PHE A 93 -0.60 -7.21 27.94
N SER A 94 0.32 -7.13 28.91
CA SER A 94 0.21 -7.76 30.22
C SER A 94 -0.36 -6.81 31.28
N GLY A 95 -0.19 -5.50 31.09
CA GLY A 95 -0.79 -4.46 31.91
C GLY A 95 -2.32 -4.50 31.88
N LYS A 96 -2.94 -4.59 33.06
CA LYS A 96 -4.41 -4.50 33.22
C LYS A 96 -4.90 -3.06 33.37
N ASP A 97 -3.99 -2.10 33.38
CA ASP A 97 -4.30 -0.71 33.61
C ASP A 97 -4.96 -0.07 32.35
N LYS A 98 -5.63 1.06 32.57
CA LYS A 98 -6.39 1.75 31.53
C LYS A 98 -5.48 2.31 30.42
N SER A 99 -4.21 2.59 30.72
CA SER A 99 -3.29 3.14 29.73
C SER A 99 -2.84 2.08 28.72
N SER A 100 -2.54 0.87 29.18
CA SER A 100 -2.18 -0.27 28.31
C SER A 100 -3.31 -0.62 27.34
N ARG A 101 -4.56 -0.69 27.82
CA ARG A 101 -5.73 -0.93 26.96
C ARG A 101 -5.90 0.16 25.91
N ARG A 102 -5.78 1.43 26.30
CA ARG A 102 -5.86 2.56 25.36
C ARG A 102 -4.79 2.49 24.27
N GLN A 103 -3.57 2.07 24.60
CA GLN A 103 -2.52 1.91 23.60
C GLN A 103 -2.83 0.80 22.59
N GLN A 104 -3.45 -0.29 23.02
CA GLN A 104 -3.88 -1.38 22.13
C GLN A 104 -5.01 -0.92 21.20
N ASP A 105 -6.00 -0.21 21.76
CA ASP A 105 -7.13 0.34 21.00
C ASP A 105 -6.65 1.39 19.99
N ASP A 106 -5.72 2.27 20.39
CA ASP A 106 -5.11 3.27 19.51
C ASP A 106 -4.45 2.61 18.29
N LEU A 107 -3.69 1.52 18.46
CA LEU A 107 -3.03 0.84 17.34
C LEU A 107 -4.00 0.20 16.36
N ASP A 108 -4.99 -0.49 16.90
CA ASP A 108 -6.03 -1.15 16.10
C ASP A 108 -6.87 -0.11 15.35
N GLU A 109 -7.18 1.02 15.99
CA GLU A 109 -7.87 2.15 15.37
C GLU A 109 -7.02 2.83 14.29
N ILE A 110 -5.73 3.09 14.56
CA ILE A 110 -4.81 3.67 13.56
C ILE A 110 -4.73 2.76 12.33
N SER A 111 -4.59 1.45 12.53
CA SER A 111 -4.54 0.47 11.44
C SER A 111 -5.80 0.53 10.59
N TYR A 112 -6.97 0.49 11.24
CA TYR A 112 -8.25 0.61 10.57
C TYR A 112 -8.41 1.93 9.82
N ARG A 113 -8.15 3.08 10.45
CA ARG A 113 -8.37 4.40 9.82
C ARG A 113 -7.40 4.64 8.66
N ALA A 114 -6.15 4.20 8.78
CA ALA A 114 -5.20 4.26 7.67
C ALA A 114 -5.71 3.45 6.47
N ILE A 115 -6.15 2.21 6.67
CA ILE A 115 -6.71 1.38 5.59
C ILE A 115 -8.02 1.98 5.03
N ALA A 116 -8.89 2.51 5.88
CA ALA A 116 -10.14 3.13 5.46
C ALA A 116 -9.92 4.40 4.62
N ILE A 117 -8.85 5.15 4.86
CA ILE A 117 -8.44 6.30 4.03
C ILE A 117 -7.79 5.80 2.73
N GLY A 118 -6.88 4.82 2.81
CA GLY A 118 -6.17 4.28 1.66
C GLY A 118 -7.08 3.60 0.64
N PHE A 119 -8.13 2.92 1.08
CA PHE A 119 -9.03 2.14 0.22
C PHE A 119 -9.72 2.95 -0.90
N PRO A 120 -10.43 4.06 -0.64
CA PRO A 120 -11.03 4.87 -1.70
C PRO A 120 -9.97 5.52 -2.60
N ILE A 121 -8.84 5.94 -2.04
CA ILE A 121 -7.70 6.51 -2.79
C ILE A 121 -7.15 5.47 -3.77
N PHE A 122 -6.91 4.24 -3.29
CA PHE A 122 -6.47 3.11 -4.09
C PHE A 122 -7.52 2.72 -5.15
N THR A 123 -8.80 2.74 -4.80
CA THR A 123 -9.89 2.45 -5.76
C THR A 123 -9.88 3.45 -6.92
N LEU A 124 -9.75 4.75 -6.62
CA LEU A 124 -9.66 5.79 -7.63
C LEU A 124 -8.38 5.64 -8.47
N GLY A 125 -7.23 5.46 -7.82
CA GLY A 125 -5.94 5.32 -8.49
C GLY A 125 -5.83 4.03 -9.28
N ALA A 126 -5.75 2.90 -8.59
CA ALA A 126 -5.38 1.60 -9.11
C ALA A 126 -6.47 0.89 -9.94
N LEU A 127 -7.74 1.32 -9.84
CA LEU A 127 -8.82 0.76 -10.66
C LEU A 127 -9.39 1.80 -11.63
N ILE A 128 -10.01 2.87 -11.14
CA ILE A 128 -10.79 3.78 -12.00
C ILE A 128 -9.88 4.54 -12.98
N PHE A 129 -8.88 5.26 -12.48
CA PHE A 129 -7.95 6.01 -13.34
C PHE A 129 -6.99 5.09 -14.09
N ALA A 130 -6.71 3.90 -13.55
CA ALA A 130 -5.99 2.84 -14.27
C ALA A 130 -6.74 2.44 -15.55
N MET A 131 -8.04 2.15 -15.46
CA MET A 131 -8.87 1.78 -16.60
C MET A 131 -8.97 2.90 -17.64
N ILE A 132 -9.08 4.16 -17.20
CA ILE A 132 -9.11 5.32 -18.12
C ILE A 132 -7.77 5.45 -18.86
N TRP A 133 -6.65 5.29 -18.16
CA TRP A 133 -5.34 5.30 -18.80
C TRP A 133 -5.16 4.11 -19.75
N ALA A 134 -5.58 2.90 -19.36
CA ALA A 134 -5.50 1.69 -20.19
C ALA A 134 -6.28 1.85 -21.50
N GLN A 135 -7.44 2.50 -21.47
CA GLN A 135 -8.22 2.80 -22.68
C GLN A 135 -7.46 3.71 -23.66
N ILE A 136 -6.66 4.65 -23.15
CA ILE A 136 -5.87 5.58 -23.98
C ILE A 136 -4.61 4.88 -24.50
N ALA A 137 -3.97 4.05 -23.67
CA ALA A 137 -2.70 3.40 -23.99
C ALA A 137 -2.88 2.18 -24.91
N TRP A 138 -3.92 1.38 -24.70
CA TRP A 138 -4.10 0.07 -25.33
C TRP A 138 -5.52 -0.16 -25.89
N SER A 139 -6.32 0.92 -26.03
CA SER A 139 -7.69 0.87 -26.58
C SER A 139 -8.64 -0.12 -25.88
N ARG A 140 -8.36 -0.47 -24.62
CA ARG A 140 -9.20 -1.32 -23.77
C ARG A 140 -9.14 -0.85 -22.31
N PHE A 141 -10.26 -0.95 -21.59
CA PHE A 141 -10.32 -0.60 -20.16
C PHE A 141 -9.65 -1.62 -19.25
N TRP A 142 -9.67 -2.91 -19.63
CA TRP A 142 -9.12 -3.99 -18.82
C TRP A 142 -8.59 -5.09 -19.73
N GLY A 143 -7.47 -5.68 -19.34
CA GLY A 143 -6.70 -6.64 -20.11
C GLY A 143 -6.38 -7.95 -19.42
N TRP A 144 -6.76 -8.12 -18.14
CA TRP A 144 -6.40 -9.26 -17.30
C TRP A 144 -4.89 -9.49 -17.19
N ASP A 145 -4.11 -8.41 -17.32
CA ASP A 145 -2.67 -8.53 -17.11
C ASP A 145 -2.37 -8.82 -15.62
N PRO A 146 -1.22 -9.42 -15.30
CA PRO A 146 -0.87 -9.74 -13.92
C PRO A 146 -1.02 -8.55 -12.96
N LYS A 147 -0.66 -7.32 -13.35
CA LYS A 147 -0.78 -6.16 -12.44
C LYS A 147 -2.23 -5.76 -12.22
N GLU A 148 -3.05 -5.72 -13.28
CA GLU A 148 -4.49 -5.51 -13.17
C GLU A 148 -5.16 -6.55 -12.26
N VAL A 149 -4.86 -7.84 -12.47
CA VAL A 149 -5.42 -8.94 -11.65
C VAL A 149 -5.03 -8.79 -10.18
N TRP A 150 -3.77 -8.52 -9.90
CA TRP A 150 -3.29 -8.38 -8.52
C TRP A 150 -3.75 -7.07 -7.87
N ALA A 151 -3.97 -5.99 -8.62
CA ALA A 151 -4.64 -4.80 -8.11
C ALA A 151 -6.09 -5.10 -7.70
N LEU A 152 -6.82 -5.90 -8.48
CA LEU A 152 -8.16 -6.37 -8.13
C LEU A 152 -8.15 -7.28 -6.90
N ILE A 153 -7.18 -8.19 -6.77
CA ILE A 153 -7.02 -9.05 -5.59
C ILE A 153 -6.77 -8.19 -4.34
N THR A 154 -5.85 -7.21 -4.40
CA THR A 154 -5.61 -6.25 -3.32
C THR A 154 -6.90 -5.52 -2.93
N TRP A 155 -7.64 -5.03 -3.92
CA TRP A 155 -8.90 -4.33 -3.69
C TRP A 155 -9.95 -5.22 -3.00
N LEU A 156 -10.15 -6.45 -3.48
CA LEU A 156 -11.07 -7.42 -2.87
C LEU A 156 -10.63 -7.78 -1.45
N TYR A 157 -9.34 -7.97 -1.23
CA TYR A 157 -8.79 -8.27 0.08
C TYR A 157 -9.11 -7.16 1.09
N TYR A 158 -8.80 -5.90 0.76
CA TYR A 158 -9.09 -4.78 1.64
C TYR A 158 -10.59 -4.46 1.74
N SER A 159 -11.39 -4.79 0.73
CA SER A 159 -12.86 -4.76 0.83
C SER A 159 -13.36 -5.74 1.89
N VAL A 160 -12.84 -6.99 1.88
CA VAL A 160 -13.16 -8.00 2.90
C VAL A 160 -12.66 -7.56 4.28
N TYR A 161 -11.46 -6.98 4.39
CA TYR A 161 -10.97 -6.39 5.63
C TYR A 161 -11.95 -5.38 6.22
N LEU A 162 -12.35 -4.37 5.42
CA LEU A 162 -13.27 -3.32 5.86
C LEU A 162 -14.66 -3.87 6.16
N HIS A 163 -15.15 -4.82 5.36
CA HIS A 163 -16.43 -5.49 5.61
C HIS A 163 -16.42 -6.26 6.94
N LEU A 164 -15.38 -7.03 7.24
CA LEU A 164 -15.25 -7.74 8.52
C LEU A 164 -15.14 -6.78 9.70
N ARG A 165 -14.47 -5.63 9.50
CA ARG A 165 -14.32 -4.60 10.51
C ARG A 165 -15.64 -3.90 10.84
N LEU A 166 -16.41 -3.54 9.81
CA LEU A 166 -17.69 -2.84 9.96
C LEU A 166 -18.85 -3.76 10.34
N SER A 167 -18.94 -4.95 9.73
CA SER A 167 -20.09 -5.85 9.90
C SER A 167 -19.93 -6.83 11.06
N ARG A 168 -18.72 -7.34 11.30
CA ARG A 168 -18.45 -8.35 12.35
C ARG A 168 -17.69 -7.80 13.55
N GLY A 169 -17.35 -6.51 13.56
CA GLY A 169 -16.63 -5.88 14.65
C GLY A 169 -15.26 -6.53 14.93
N TRP A 170 -14.58 -7.03 13.90
CA TRP A 170 -13.27 -7.67 14.08
C TRP A 170 -12.24 -6.66 14.56
N GLN A 171 -11.83 -6.78 15.82
CA GLN A 171 -10.89 -5.88 16.48
C GLN A 171 -9.65 -6.61 17.00
N GLY A 172 -8.60 -5.83 17.25
CA GLY A 172 -7.33 -6.29 17.81
C GLY A 172 -6.62 -7.32 16.94
N ARG A 173 -6.25 -8.47 17.53
CA ARG A 173 -5.34 -9.45 16.91
C ARG A 173 -5.82 -9.97 15.54
N LYS A 174 -7.13 -10.15 15.36
CA LYS A 174 -7.69 -10.62 14.07
C LYS A 174 -7.52 -9.56 12.98
N SER A 175 -7.83 -8.31 13.31
CA SER A 175 -7.66 -7.18 12.39
C SER A 175 -6.19 -6.95 12.06
N ALA A 176 -5.32 -7.03 13.07
CA ALA A 176 -3.88 -6.87 12.90
C ALA A 176 -3.28 -7.90 11.93
N TRP A 177 -3.68 -9.17 12.01
CA TRP A 177 -3.28 -10.19 11.05
C TRP A 177 -3.76 -9.90 9.63
N LEU A 178 -5.01 -9.46 9.48
CA LEU A 178 -5.53 -9.12 8.17
C LEU A 178 -4.80 -7.91 7.56
N ALA A 179 -4.48 -6.89 8.35
CA ALA A 179 -3.70 -5.74 7.89
C ALA A 179 -2.30 -6.16 7.43
N VAL A 180 -1.63 -7.05 8.18
CA VAL A 180 -0.31 -7.56 7.84
C VAL A 180 -0.33 -8.37 6.53
N LEU A 181 -1.21 -9.36 6.45
CA LEU A 181 -1.36 -10.19 5.26
C LEU A 181 -1.80 -9.37 4.04
N GLY A 182 -2.65 -8.36 4.22
CA GLY A 182 -3.08 -7.49 3.13
C GLY A 182 -1.93 -6.70 2.53
N PHE A 183 -1.01 -6.22 3.35
CA PHE A 183 0.16 -5.51 2.83
C PHE A 183 1.15 -6.45 2.15
N LEU A 184 1.24 -7.71 2.57
CA LEU A 184 1.99 -8.72 1.82
C LEU A 184 1.39 -8.96 0.43
N VAL A 185 0.06 -8.92 0.29
CA VAL A 185 -0.61 -8.95 -1.03
C VAL A 185 -0.20 -7.73 -1.87
N VAL A 186 -0.18 -6.52 -1.30
CA VAL A 186 0.32 -5.31 -1.99
C VAL A 186 1.77 -5.48 -2.44
N MET A 187 2.64 -5.98 -1.57
CA MET A 187 4.05 -6.23 -1.91
C MET A 187 4.20 -7.29 -3.00
N PHE A 188 3.34 -8.29 -3.03
CA PHE A 188 3.31 -9.24 -4.15
C PHE A 188 2.93 -8.55 -5.46
N THR A 189 1.94 -7.67 -5.48
CA THR A 189 1.56 -6.87 -6.66
C THR A 189 2.71 -6.01 -7.17
N LEU A 190 3.46 -5.36 -6.27
CA LEU A 190 4.53 -4.43 -6.64
C LEU A 190 5.87 -5.09 -6.94
N VAL A 191 6.21 -6.17 -6.26
CA VAL A 191 7.52 -6.83 -6.38
C VAL A 191 7.36 -8.20 -7.04
N GLY A 192 6.46 -9.03 -6.51
CA GLY A 192 6.22 -10.39 -6.99
C GLY A 192 5.81 -10.44 -8.46
N VAL A 193 4.83 -9.63 -8.89
CA VAL A 193 4.42 -9.58 -10.29
C VAL A 193 5.56 -9.11 -11.19
N ASN A 194 6.34 -8.11 -10.77
CA ASN A 194 7.46 -7.62 -11.58
C ASN A 194 8.62 -8.63 -11.72
N LEU A 195 8.87 -9.44 -10.70
CA LEU A 195 10.00 -10.38 -10.67
C LEU A 195 9.66 -11.80 -11.13
N ILE A 196 8.43 -12.26 -10.91
CA ILE A 196 8.04 -13.68 -11.05
C ILE A 196 7.11 -13.89 -12.25
N ILE A 197 6.34 -12.87 -12.66
CA ILE A 197 5.29 -13.02 -13.68
C ILE A 197 5.50 -12.00 -14.81
N ALA A 198 6.01 -12.46 -15.95
CA ALA A 198 6.12 -11.62 -17.14
C ALA A 198 4.71 -11.16 -17.60
N GLY A 199 4.58 -9.88 -17.93
CA GLY A 199 3.34 -9.25 -18.40
C GLY A 199 3.64 -7.93 -19.11
N LEU A 200 2.63 -7.24 -19.66
CA LEU A 200 2.79 -5.98 -20.42
C LEU A 200 3.40 -4.82 -19.61
N HIS A 201 3.54 -5.01 -18.30
CA HIS A 201 4.16 -4.07 -17.37
C HIS A 201 5.46 -4.60 -16.75
N SER A 202 5.92 -5.77 -17.19
CA SER A 202 7.16 -6.38 -16.72
C SER A 202 8.33 -5.74 -17.46
N TYR A 203 9.31 -5.28 -16.69
CA TYR A 203 10.61 -4.89 -17.21
C TYR A 203 11.57 -6.10 -17.35
N ALA A 204 11.08 -7.32 -17.09
CA ALA A 204 11.87 -8.57 -17.09
C ALA A 204 12.06 -9.16 -18.49
N GLY A 205 12.18 -8.31 -19.52
CA GLY A 205 12.26 -8.73 -20.92
C GLY A 205 13.08 -7.82 -21.80
N ALA A 206 14.18 -7.27 -21.26
CA ALA A 206 15.19 -6.59 -22.05
C ALA A 206 16.54 -7.30 -21.85
N ASP A 207 16.61 -8.53 -22.40
CA ASP A 207 17.84 -9.09 -22.96
C ASP A 207 17.63 -9.18 -24.48
#